data_AF-A0A918D254-F1
#
_entry.id   AF-A0A918D254-F1
#
_cell.length_a   1.000
_cell.length_b   1.000
_cell.length_c   1.000
_cell.angle_alpha   90.00
_cell.angle_beta   90.00
_cell.angle_gamma   90.00
#
_symmetry.space_group_name_H-M   'P 1'
#
loop_
_entity.id
_entity.type
_entity.pdbx_description
1 polymer ?
#
loop_
_entity_poly.entity_id
_entity_poly.type
_entity_poly.pdbx_seq_one_letter_code
_entity_poly.pdbx_strand_id
1 'polypeptide(L)'
;MSKKQQFTFEEIFEQNERRIHYHLHKLNIRDPHHEFFQEGLIGMWKAYEKYQPNKGPLGTYFNFMIRNRLIDSIRKESRRMEKEVLASKDEEGAFDTEIFHKANNATHEESSLDEHLKHNSDLWKHIRDLLTENQWKWLKYYVIEDLTIKEIAKQEEASIEAVKGWAKEARRKLRKDTDLEKLIKNNLEP
;
A
#
# COMPACT_ATOMS: atom_id res chain seq x y z
N MET A 1 12.07 21.83 20.21
CA MET A 1 13.43 21.30 19.98
C MET A 1 13.31 20.03 19.14
N SER A 2 13.76 20.06 17.89
CA SER A 2 13.77 18.88 17.01
C SER A 2 14.81 17.89 17.55
N LYS A 3 14.40 16.67 17.90
CA LYS A 3 15.34 15.59 18.23
C LYS A 3 16.20 15.35 16.99
N LYS A 4 17.52 15.55 17.09
CA LYS A 4 18.47 15.13 16.04
C LYS A 4 18.23 13.66 15.75
N GLN A 5 18.02 13.33 14.48
CA GLN A 5 18.03 11.93 14.04
C GLN A 5 19.42 11.37 14.31
N GLN A 6 19.47 10.21 14.94
CA GLN A 6 20.69 9.60 15.47
C GLN A 6 21.61 9.02 14.37
N PHE A 7 21.06 8.78 13.19
CA PHE A 7 21.71 8.21 12.01
C PHE A 7 21.42 9.09 10.80
N THR A 8 22.32 9.11 9.82
CA THR A 8 22.04 9.80 8.55
C THR A 8 21.03 9.01 7.71
N PHE A 9 20.50 9.64 6.67
CA PHE A 9 19.58 8.93 5.79
C PHE A 9 20.29 7.83 5.02
N GLU A 10 21.55 8.04 4.63
CA GLU A 10 22.36 7.06 3.89
C GLU A 10 22.54 5.78 4.70
N GLU A 11 22.90 5.89 5.98
CA GLU A 11 23.04 4.74 6.89
C GLU A 11 21.71 4.00 7.06
N ILE A 12 20.60 4.73 7.15
CA ILE A 12 19.26 4.14 7.27
C ILE A 12 18.84 3.50 5.95
N PHE A 13 19.17 4.10 4.82
CA PHE A 13 18.89 3.58 3.49
C PHE A 13 19.63 2.28 3.26
N GLU A 14 20.93 2.21 3.54
CA GLU A 14 21.73 0.96 3.42
C GLU A 14 21.10 -0.20 4.20
N GLN A 15 20.58 0.06 5.39
CA GLN A 15 19.92 -0.96 6.22
C GLN A 15 18.53 -1.36 5.73
N ASN A 16 17.89 -0.54 4.88
CA ASN A 16 16.47 -0.70 4.51
C ASN A 16 16.21 -0.78 3.00
N GLU A 17 17.24 -0.68 2.16
CA GLU A 17 17.15 -0.70 0.69
C GLU A 17 16.35 -1.89 0.17
N ARG A 18 16.59 -3.08 0.75
CA ARG A 18 15.87 -4.32 0.40
C ARG A 18 14.34 -4.20 0.51
N ARG A 19 13.82 -3.27 1.31
CA ARG A 19 12.37 -3.02 1.41
C ARG A 19 11.80 -2.47 0.10
N ILE A 20 12.56 -1.63 -0.62
CA ILE A 20 12.13 -1.10 -1.91
C ILE A 20 12.04 -2.24 -2.91
N HIS A 21 13.11 -3.04 -3.05
CA HIS A 21 13.09 -4.23 -3.92
C HIS A 21 11.98 -5.22 -3.56
N TYR A 22 11.74 -5.45 -2.27
CA TYR A 22 10.64 -6.29 -1.81
C TYR A 22 9.29 -5.78 -2.32
N HIS A 23 9.00 -4.48 -2.21
CA HIS A 23 7.73 -3.94 -2.70
C HIS A 23 7.64 -3.87 -4.22
N LEU A 24 8.75 -3.62 -4.93
CA LEU A 24 8.79 -3.71 -6.39
C LEU A 24 8.42 -5.12 -6.86
N HIS A 25 9.04 -6.13 -6.27
CA HIS A 25 8.74 -7.54 -6.55
C HIS A 25 7.30 -7.90 -6.18
N LYS A 26 6.85 -7.51 -4.97
CA LYS A 26 5.50 -7.81 -4.48
C LYS A 26 4.39 -7.18 -5.33
N LEU A 27 4.65 -6.02 -5.93
CA LEU A 27 3.72 -5.33 -6.83
C LEU A 27 3.90 -5.76 -8.30
N ASN A 28 4.75 -6.76 -8.58
CA ASN A 28 5.12 -7.24 -9.91
C ASN A 28 5.58 -6.11 -10.86
N ILE A 29 6.37 -5.18 -10.33
CA ILE A 29 6.88 -4.03 -11.10
C ILE A 29 8.20 -4.42 -11.77
N ARG A 30 8.21 -4.40 -13.11
CA ARG A 30 9.45 -4.46 -13.89
C ARG A 30 10.00 -3.06 -14.08
N ASP A 31 11.20 -2.81 -13.58
CA ASP A 31 11.77 -1.47 -13.50
C ASP A 31 13.19 -1.38 -14.09
N PRO A 32 13.33 -1.55 -15.42
CA PRO A 32 14.64 -1.60 -16.08
C PRO A 32 15.41 -0.28 -16.00
N HIS A 33 14.70 0.84 -15.83
CA HIS A 33 15.27 2.18 -15.74
C HIS A 33 15.28 2.75 -14.31
N HIS A 34 14.93 1.94 -13.31
CA HIS A 34 14.93 2.31 -11.90
C HIS A 34 14.00 3.49 -11.54
N GLU A 35 12.99 3.79 -12.35
CA GLU A 35 12.04 4.88 -12.11
C GLU A 35 11.18 4.59 -10.88
N PHE A 36 10.69 3.35 -10.74
CA PHE A 36 9.91 2.96 -9.58
C PHE A 36 10.78 2.81 -8.34
N PHE A 37 12.02 2.35 -8.47
CA PHE A 37 12.98 2.30 -7.37
C PHE A 37 13.21 3.71 -6.80
N GLN A 38 13.41 4.71 -7.66
CA GLN A 38 13.53 6.12 -7.25
C GLN A 38 12.27 6.60 -6.52
N GLU A 39 11.09 6.23 -7.01
CA GLU A 39 9.84 6.56 -6.33
C GLU A 39 9.74 5.92 -4.95
N GLY A 40 10.13 4.65 -4.82
CA GLY A 40 10.24 3.96 -3.53
C GLY A 40 11.22 4.67 -2.57
N LEU A 41 12.37 5.10 -3.08
CA LEU A 41 13.37 5.86 -2.33
C LEU A 41 12.82 7.21 -1.83
N ILE A 42 12.08 7.94 -2.66
CA ILE A 42 11.38 9.17 -2.26
C ILE A 42 10.36 8.88 -1.15
N GLY A 43 9.65 7.75 -1.22
CA GLY A 43 8.75 7.29 -0.17
C GLY A 43 9.48 7.06 1.16
N MET A 44 10.64 6.39 1.12
CA MET A 44 11.49 6.16 2.27
C MET A 44 12.03 7.48 2.86
N TRP A 45 12.53 8.38 2.03
CA TRP A 45 13.02 9.70 2.46
C TRP A 45 11.94 10.48 3.22
N LYS A 46 10.72 10.58 2.66
CA LYS A 46 9.59 11.27 3.31
C LYS A 46 9.20 10.63 4.63
N ALA A 47 9.31 9.30 4.73
CA ALA A 47 9.04 8.58 5.96
C ALA A 47 10.08 8.91 7.03
N TYR A 48 11.36 8.94 6.64
CA TYR A 48 12.47 9.33 7.51
C TYR A 48 12.26 10.75 8.07
N GLU A 49 12.00 11.75 7.23
CA GLU A 49 11.80 13.14 7.67
C GLU A 49 10.62 13.33 8.63
N LYS A 50 9.54 12.57 8.43
CA LYS A 50 8.29 12.73 9.18
C LYS A 50 8.13 11.72 10.33
N TYR A 51 9.13 10.88 10.56
CA TYR A 51 9.04 9.81 11.54
C TYR A 51 8.84 10.36 12.97
N GLN A 52 7.92 9.72 13.69
CA GLN A 52 7.65 10.03 15.08
C GLN A 52 7.74 8.73 15.90
N PRO A 53 8.76 8.56 16.76
CA PRO A 53 8.99 7.32 17.50
C PRO A 53 7.81 6.85 18.36
N ASN A 54 6.93 7.76 18.78
CA ASN A 54 5.74 7.46 19.57
C ASN A 54 4.59 6.85 18.75
N LYS A 55 4.71 6.75 17.42
CA LYS A 55 3.66 6.22 16.52
C LYS A 55 3.93 4.81 16.01
N GLY A 56 5.02 4.18 16.44
CA GLY A 56 5.40 2.81 16.09
C GLY A 56 6.78 2.73 15.44
N PRO A 57 7.25 1.51 15.10
CA PRO A 57 8.59 1.29 14.56
C PRO A 57 8.81 1.92 13.17
N LEU A 58 10.01 2.45 12.93
CA LEU A 58 10.39 3.08 11.67
C LEU A 58 10.28 2.11 10.47
N GLY A 59 10.69 0.85 10.62
CA GLY A 59 10.64 -0.14 9.53
C GLY A 59 9.21 -0.40 9.02
N THR A 60 8.24 -0.45 9.93
CA THR A 60 6.81 -0.56 9.57
C THR A 60 6.34 0.66 8.80
N TYR A 61 6.75 1.85 9.24
CA TYR A 61 6.40 3.09 8.56
C TYR A 61 7.06 3.18 7.17
N PHE A 62 8.29 2.70 7.00
CA PHE A 62 8.93 2.57 5.69
C PHE A 62 8.13 1.66 4.77
N ASN A 63 7.74 0.47 5.22
CA ASN A 63 6.94 -0.44 4.40
C ASN A 63 5.65 0.22 3.90
N PHE A 64 4.95 0.93 4.79
CA PHE A 64 3.73 1.66 4.44
C PHE A 64 4.00 2.77 3.40
N MET A 65 5.01 3.60 3.65
CA MET A 65 5.30 4.76 2.80
C MET A 65 5.84 4.37 1.43
N ILE A 66 6.73 3.38 1.35
CA ILE A 66 7.29 2.86 0.10
C ILE A 66 6.17 2.27 -0.74
N ARG A 67 5.37 1.35 -0.18
CA ARG A 67 4.28 0.69 -0.89
C ARG A 67 3.27 1.68 -1.46
N ASN A 68 2.78 2.61 -0.64
CA ASN A 68 1.80 3.60 -1.11
C ASN A 68 2.38 4.50 -2.20
N ARG A 69 3.65 4.87 -2.08
CA ARG A 69 4.32 5.69 -3.09
C ARG A 69 4.43 4.97 -4.43
N LEU A 70 4.75 3.68 -4.41
CA LEU A 70 4.80 2.85 -5.63
C LEU A 70 3.42 2.68 -6.27
N ILE A 71 2.38 2.41 -5.46
CA ILE A 71 0.99 2.32 -5.95
C ILE A 71 0.55 3.65 -6.59
N ASP A 72 0.86 4.77 -5.96
CA ASP A 72 0.55 6.10 -6.50
C ASP A 72 1.26 6.35 -7.83
N SER A 73 2.51 5.88 -7.97
CA SER A 73 3.27 5.96 -9.23
C SER A 73 2.67 5.07 -10.32
N ILE A 74 2.30 3.82 -10.02
CA ILE A 74 1.61 2.94 -10.97
C ILE A 74 0.33 3.62 -11.48
N ARG A 75 -0.49 4.16 -10.58
CA ARG A 75 -1.73 4.86 -10.93
C ARG A 75 -1.50 6.09 -11.79
N LYS A 76 -0.44 6.84 -11.50
CA LYS A 76 -0.06 8.00 -12.30
C LYS A 76 0.33 7.57 -13.71
N GLU A 77 1.08 6.48 -13.83
CA GLU A 77 1.49 5.92 -15.11
C GLU A 77 0.31 5.40 -15.92
N SER A 78 -0.61 4.65 -15.30
CA SER A 78 -1.85 4.19 -15.96
C SER A 78 -2.66 5.35 -16.54
N ARG A 79 -2.85 6.43 -15.77
CA ARG A 79 -3.55 7.64 -16.25
C ARG A 79 -2.81 8.35 -17.38
N ARG A 80 -1.48 8.33 -17.38
CA ARG A 80 -0.66 8.90 -18.47
C ARG A 80 -0.90 8.11 -19.75
N MET A 81 -0.75 6.78 -19.69
CA MET A 81 -0.98 5.90 -20.83
C MET A 81 -2.41 6.01 -21.38
N GLU A 82 -3.43 6.02 -20.52
CA GLU A 82 -4.83 6.22 -20.94
C GLU A 82 -5.01 7.53 -21.73
N LYS A 83 -4.39 8.61 -21.27
CA LYS A 83 -4.47 9.92 -21.93
C LYS A 83 -3.72 9.93 -23.28
N GLU A 84 -2.57 9.27 -23.35
CA GLU A 84 -1.79 9.14 -24.59
C GLU A 84 -2.50 8.27 -25.64
N VAL A 85 -3.16 7.19 -25.22
CA VAL A 85 -4.00 6.34 -26.09
C VAL A 85 -5.25 7.09 -26.57
N LEU A 86 -5.86 7.93 -25.73
CA LEU A 86 -7.00 8.77 -26.16
C LEU A 86 -6.58 9.87 -27.13
N ALA A 87 -5.42 10.48 -26.94
CA ALA A 87 -4.90 11.52 -27.83
C ALA A 87 -4.45 10.98 -29.20
N SER A 88 -4.02 9.71 -29.28
CA SER A 88 -3.64 9.05 -30.54
C SER A 88 -4.84 8.53 -31.36
N LYS A 89 -6.03 8.43 -30.76
CA LYS A 89 -7.27 8.02 -31.46
C LYS A 89 -7.89 9.13 -32.31
N ASP A 90 -7.43 10.36 -32.19
CA ASP A 90 -7.91 11.47 -33.03
C ASP A 90 -7.19 11.53 -34.39
N GLU A 91 -6.15 10.73 -34.64
CA GLU A 91 -5.39 10.80 -35.90
C GLU A 91 -5.38 9.55 -36.79
N GLU A 92 -5.56 8.30 -36.33
CA GLU A 92 -5.57 7.18 -37.29
C GLU A 92 -6.28 5.92 -36.76
N GLY A 93 -7.04 5.27 -37.65
CA GLY A 93 -7.95 4.18 -37.35
C GLY A 93 -7.27 2.87 -36.90
N ALA A 94 -7.94 2.20 -35.96
CA ALA A 94 -7.95 0.76 -35.71
C ALA A 94 -6.62 -0.01 -35.90
N PHE A 95 -5.86 -0.20 -34.80
CA PHE A 95 -5.02 -1.39 -34.64
C PHE A 95 -4.85 -1.77 -33.14
N ASP A 96 -5.23 -3.02 -32.85
CA ASP A 96 -4.97 -3.86 -31.66
C ASP A 96 -4.83 -3.26 -30.26
N THR A 97 -5.91 -3.38 -29.46
CA THR A 97 -5.87 -3.20 -27.99
C THR A 97 -5.84 -4.55 -27.24
N GLU A 98 -5.32 -5.63 -27.85
CA GLU A 98 -5.41 -6.97 -27.26
C GLU A 98 -4.11 -7.54 -26.65
N ILE A 99 -3.08 -6.72 -26.38
CA ILE A 99 -1.82 -7.21 -25.82
C ILE A 99 -1.37 -6.35 -24.64
N PHE A 100 -2.04 -6.37 -23.49
CA PHE A 100 -1.39 -6.03 -22.21
C PHE A 100 -2.05 -6.65 -20.95
N HIS A 101 -3.23 -7.26 -21.06
CA HIS A 101 -3.90 -7.89 -19.91
C HIS A 101 -3.48 -9.35 -19.62
N LYS A 102 -2.59 -9.96 -20.42
CA LYS A 102 -2.31 -11.41 -20.34
C LYS A 102 -0.92 -11.79 -19.80
N ALA A 103 -0.11 -10.83 -19.33
CA ALA A 103 1.26 -11.10 -18.87
C ALA A 103 1.45 -11.16 -17.34
N ASN A 104 0.36 -11.20 -16.54
CA ASN A 104 0.45 -11.32 -15.07
C ASN A 104 0.10 -12.72 -14.53
N ASN A 105 -0.10 -13.72 -15.39
CA ASN A 105 -0.27 -15.10 -14.96
C ASN A 105 0.95 -15.93 -15.37
N ALA A 106 2.05 -15.81 -14.61
CA ALA A 106 3.12 -16.78 -14.62
C ALA A 106 3.76 -16.87 -13.23
N THR A 107 3.37 -17.94 -12.52
CA THR A 107 4.15 -18.68 -11.52
C THR A 107 4.57 -17.97 -10.24
N HIS A 108 3.85 -18.34 -9.19
CA HIS A 108 4.11 -18.23 -7.76
C HIS A 108 5.55 -18.61 -7.38
N GLU A 109 6.22 -17.71 -6.63
CA GLU A 109 6.94 -18.09 -5.42
C GLU A 109 6.52 -17.11 -4.32
N GLU A 110 5.58 -17.56 -3.49
CA GLU A 110 5.02 -16.83 -2.37
C GLU A 110 6.10 -16.52 -1.32
N SER A 111 6.32 -15.23 -1.05
CA SER A 111 7.10 -14.80 0.10
C SER A 111 6.25 -14.96 1.37
N SER A 112 6.73 -15.83 2.26
CA SER A 112 6.07 -16.40 3.45
C SER A 112 5.53 -15.43 4.50
N LEU A 113 5.85 -14.13 4.43
CA LEU A 113 5.32 -13.15 5.38
C LEU A 113 3.88 -12.70 5.07
N ASP A 114 3.47 -12.71 3.79
CA ASP A 114 2.13 -12.25 3.40
C ASP A 114 1.07 -13.36 3.52
N GLU A 115 1.48 -14.62 3.34
CA GLU A 115 0.62 -15.78 3.55
C GLU A 115 0.22 -15.93 5.02
N HIS A 116 1.13 -15.70 5.98
CA HIS A 116 0.79 -15.83 7.40
C HIS A 116 -0.22 -14.79 7.90
N LEU A 117 -0.18 -13.56 7.36
CA LEU A 117 -1.19 -12.55 7.68
C LEU A 117 -2.50 -12.78 6.94
N LYS A 118 -2.49 -13.34 5.71
CA LYS A 118 -3.71 -13.62 4.92
C LYS A 118 -4.43 -14.92 5.30
N HIS A 119 -3.72 -15.93 5.81
CA HIS A 119 -4.28 -17.23 6.18
C HIS A 119 -4.69 -17.36 7.65
N ASN A 120 -4.44 -16.35 8.49
CA ASN A 120 -4.91 -16.36 9.87
C ASN A 120 -6.42 -16.10 9.94
N SER A 121 -7.19 -17.19 9.78
CA SER A 121 -8.66 -17.20 9.83
C SER A 121 -9.19 -16.45 11.05
N ASP A 122 -8.53 -16.59 12.20
CA ASP A 122 -9.03 -16.08 13.48
C ASP A 122 -8.78 -14.58 13.66
N LEU A 123 -7.64 -14.05 13.18
CA LEU A 123 -7.36 -12.62 13.20
C LEU A 123 -8.35 -11.85 12.32
N TRP A 124 -8.57 -12.30 11.09
CA TRP A 124 -9.48 -11.63 10.16
C TRP A 124 -10.94 -11.75 10.57
N LYS A 125 -11.35 -12.90 11.13
CA LYS A 125 -12.69 -13.05 11.74
C LYS A 125 -12.89 -12.04 12.88
N HIS A 126 -11.94 -11.96 13.81
CA HIS A 126 -12.02 -11.00 14.93
C HIS A 126 -12.07 -9.55 14.45
N ILE A 127 -11.23 -9.17 13.48
CA ILE A 127 -11.28 -7.83 12.87
C ILE A 127 -12.65 -7.57 12.22
N ARG A 128 -13.20 -8.57 11.52
CA ARG A 128 -14.50 -8.46 10.87
C ARG A 128 -15.62 -8.24 11.89
N ASP A 129 -15.61 -8.98 12.99
CA ASP A 129 -16.63 -8.90 14.04
C ASP A 129 -16.59 -7.56 14.81
N LEU A 130 -15.40 -6.96 14.95
CA LEU A 130 -15.24 -5.66 15.61
C LEU A 130 -15.78 -4.49 14.77
N LEU A 131 -15.70 -4.59 13.45
CA LEU A 131 -15.99 -3.49 12.53
C LEU A 131 -17.43 -3.55 12.00
N THR A 132 -18.04 -2.39 11.77
CA THR A 132 -19.30 -2.36 11.02
C THR A 132 -19.05 -2.63 9.54
N GLU A 133 -20.09 -2.97 8.78
CA GLU A 133 -19.97 -3.20 7.33
C GLU A 133 -19.24 -2.07 6.59
N ASN A 134 -19.57 -0.81 6.87
CA ASN A 134 -18.92 0.34 6.24
C ASN A 134 -17.46 0.53 6.68
N GLN A 135 -17.15 0.21 7.95
CA GLN A 135 -15.77 0.24 8.48
C GLN A 135 -14.93 -0.87 7.86
N TRP A 136 -15.51 -2.05 7.69
CA TRP A 136 -14.88 -3.17 7.00
C TRP A 136 -14.68 -2.86 5.52
N LYS A 137 -15.68 -2.30 4.83
CA LYS A 137 -15.55 -1.87 3.43
C LYS A 137 -14.37 -0.93 3.27
N TRP A 138 -14.23 0.06 4.15
CA TRP A 138 -13.04 0.91 4.16
C TRP A 138 -11.75 0.09 4.32
N LEU A 139 -11.68 -0.81 5.30
CA LEU A 139 -10.48 -1.62 5.54
C LEU A 139 -10.14 -2.48 4.30
N LYS A 140 -11.12 -3.19 3.76
CA LYS A 140 -10.99 -4.04 2.58
C LYS A 140 -10.50 -3.24 1.38
N TYR A 141 -11.23 -2.21 0.99
CA TYR A 141 -10.91 -1.49 -0.24
C TYR A 141 -9.65 -0.64 -0.10
N TYR A 142 -9.45 0.03 1.04
CA TYR A 142 -8.31 0.93 1.22
C TYR A 142 -7.02 0.20 1.55
N VAL A 143 -7.07 -0.85 2.37
CA VAL A 143 -5.87 -1.54 2.87
C VAL A 143 -5.54 -2.78 2.04
N ILE A 144 -6.54 -3.57 1.64
CA ILE A 144 -6.32 -4.81 0.89
C ILE A 144 -6.27 -4.53 -0.62
N GLU A 145 -7.23 -3.77 -1.15
CA GLU A 145 -7.35 -3.49 -2.60
C GLU A 145 -6.72 -2.16 -3.02
N ASP A 146 -6.11 -1.46 -2.06
CA ASP A 146 -5.38 -0.19 -2.25
C ASP A 146 -6.16 1.01 -2.76
N LEU A 147 -7.48 0.92 -2.95
CA LEU A 147 -8.30 1.99 -3.49
C LEU A 147 -8.17 3.29 -2.69
N THR A 148 -8.15 4.41 -3.38
CA THR A 148 -8.18 5.73 -2.76
C THR A 148 -9.54 6.02 -2.13
N ILE A 149 -9.58 6.94 -1.16
CA ILE A 149 -10.84 7.38 -0.53
C ILE A 149 -11.85 7.88 -1.59
N LYS A 150 -11.36 8.49 -2.68
CA LYS A 150 -12.22 8.98 -3.77
C LYS A 150 -12.82 7.83 -4.58
N GLU A 151 -12.03 6.80 -4.88
CA GLU A 151 -12.50 5.60 -5.59
C GLU A 151 -13.51 4.84 -4.74
N ILE A 152 -13.25 4.68 -3.43
CA ILE A 152 -14.20 4.06 -2.49
C ILE A 152 -15.50 4.84 -2.42
N ALA A 153 -15.42 6.17 -2.31
CA ALA A 153 -16.59 7.05 -2.30
C ALA A 153 -17.43 6.88 -3.58
N LYS A 154 -16.77 6.82 -4.75
CA LYS A 154 -17.43 6.57 -6.04
C LYS A 154 -18.06 5.18 -6.11
N GLN A 155 -17.33 4.15 -5.68
CA GLN A 155 -17.76 2.75 -5.76
C GLN A 155 -18.91 2.42 -4.82
N GLU A 156 -18.91 2.99 -3.62
CA GLU A 156 -19.92 2.73 -2.60
C GLU A 156 -21.01 3.82 -2.57
N GLU A 157 -21.07 4.67 -3.60
CA GLU A 157 -22.02 5.79 -3.73
C GLU A 157 -22.11 6.67 -2.47
N ALA A 158 -20.97 6.84 -1.80
CA ALA A 158 -20.86 7.56 -0.53
C ALA A 158 -20.09 8.88 -0.70
N SER A 159 -20.25 9.81 0.23
CA SER A 159 -19.41 11.01 0.24
C SER A 159 -17.99 10.70 0.72
N ILE A 160 -17.01 11.48 0.27
CA ILE A 160 -15.61 11.38 0.72
C ILE A 160 -15.53 11.54 2.24
N GLU A 161 -16.34 12.42 2.81
CA GLU A 161 -16.45 12.67 4.25
C GLU A 161 -16.98 11.44 5.00
N ALA A 162 -17.96 10.73 4.43
CA ALA A 162 -18.46 9.48 5.00
C ALA A 162 -17.37 8.41 5.05
N VAL A 163 -16.62 8.20 3.96
CA VAL A 163 -15.52 7.23 3.91
C VAL A 163 -14.41 7.60 4.90
N LYS A 164 -14.08 8.89 5.05
CA LYS A 164 -13.15 9.37 6.10
C LYS A 164 -13.68 9.06 7.51
N GLY A 165 -14.99 9.19 7.72
CA GLY A 165 -15.69 8.80 8.95
C GLY A 165 -15.53 7.31 9.25
N TRP A 166 -15.75 6.45 8.25
CA TRP A 166 -15.55 4.99 8.36
C TRP A 166 -14.10 4.68 8.76
N ALA A 167 -13.12 5.31 8.10
CA ALA A 167 -11.69 5.16 8.39
C ALA A 167 -11.31 5.61 9.81
N LYS A 168 -11.92 6.69 10.31
CA LYS A 168 -11.65 7.21 11.65
C LYS A 168 -12.17 6.24 12.72
N GLU A 169 -13.41 5.80 12.60
CA GLU A 169 -14.01 4.89 13.57
C GLU A 169 -13.40 3.49 13.52
N ALA A 170 -13.10 2.98 12.31
CA ALA A 170 -12.39 1.71 12.15
C ALA A 170 -11.04 1.73 12.89
N ARG A 171 -10.19 2.74 12.62
CA ARG A 171 -8.90 2.88 13.32
C ARG A 171 -9.06 3.06 14.82
N ARG A 172 -10.09 3.76 15.29
CA ARG A 172 -10.35 3.93 16.72
C ARG A 172 -10.66 2.59 17.40
N LYS A 173 -11.47 1.74 16.75
CA LYS A 173 -11.79 0.40 17.27
C LYS A 173 -10.57 -0.52 17.27
N LEU A 174 -9.87 -0.59 16.13
CA LEU A 174 -8.67 -1.43 15.99
C LEU A 174 -7.56 -1.09 16.98
N ARG A 175 -7.43 0.18 17.38
CA ARG A 175 -6.44 0.62 18.38
C ARG A 175 -6.83 0.38 19.83
N LYS A 176 -8.13 0.25 20.13
CA LYS A 176 -8.61 0.03 21.50
C LYS A 176 -8.64 -1.45 21.87
N ASP A 177 -8.64 -2.32 20.87
CA ASP A 177 -8.71 -3.75 21.05
C ASP A 177 -7.33 -4.31 21.45
N THR A 178 -7.22 -4.71 22.72
CA THR A 178 -5.95 -5.23 23.28
C THR A 178 -5.67 -6.67 22.86
N ASP A 179 -6.68 -7.40 22.40
CA ASP A 179 -6.52 -8.76 21.89
C ASP A 179 -5.95 -8.78 20.48
N LEU A 180 -6.29 -7.77 19.65
CA LEU A 180 -5.63 -7.51 18.37
C LEU A 180 -4.12 -7.31 18.52
N GLU A 181 -3.68 -6.53 19.52
CA GLU A 181 -2.24 -6.34 19.76
C GLU A 181 -1.52 -7.63 20.12
N LYS A 182 -2.15 -8.50 20.93
CA LYS A 182 -1.59 -9.82 21.29
C LYS A 182 -1.54 -10.74 20.08
N LEU A 183 -2.62 -10.79 19.30
CA LEU A 183 -2.68 -11.59 18.07
C LEU A 183 -1.63 -11.13 17.07
N ILE A 184 -1.44 -9.82 16.88
CA ILE A 184 -0.42 -9.28 15.99
C ILE A 184 0.99 -9.63 16.48
N LYS A 185 1.26 -9.54 17.79
CA LYS A 185 2.58 -9.89 18.36
C LYS A 185 2.90 -11.38 18.22
N ASN A 186 1.93 -12.25 18.50
CA ASN A 186 2.10 -13.70 18.37
C ASN A 186 2.32 -14.15 16.90
N ASN A 187 1.94 -13.32 15.93
CA ASN A 187 2.08 -13.61 14.50
C ASN A 187 3.25 -12.84 13.85
N LEU A 188 4.02 -12.06 14.61
CA LEU A 188 5.18 -11.28 14.11
C LEU A 188 6.52 -11.71 14.73
N GLU A 189 6.52 -12.64 15.69
CA GLU A 189 7.75 -13.31 16.13
C GLU A 189 8.02 -14.53 15.22
N PRO A 190 9.26 -14.71 14.76
CA PRO A 190 9.66 -15.79 13.85
C PRO A 190 9.58 -17.19 14.48
#